data_AF-A0A7J4MYF8-F1
#
_entry.id   AF-A0A7J4MYF8-F1
#
_cell.length_a   1.000
_cell.length_b   1.000
_cell.length_c   1.000
_cell.angle_alpha   90.00
_cell.angle_beta   90.00
_cell.angle_gamma   90.00
#
_symmetry.space_group_name_H-M   'P 1'
#
loop_
_entity.id
_entity.type
_entity.pdbx_description
1 polymer ?
#
loop_
_entity_poly.entity_id
_entity_poly.type
_entity_poly.pdbx_seq_one_letter_code
_entity_poly.pdbx_strand_id
1 'polypeptide(L)'
;MGKNQKKIVKRDTKARARAFITKDSLIAEAVEKYPEIAPALLEAGVACVGCHISHFETLEQGLSGHGGYSEKQVSKIVKMLNELVLLERGKGAKVNK
;
A
#
# COMPACT_ATOMS: atom_id res chain seq x y z
N MET A 1 -28.39 -7.69 -27.49
CA MET A 1 -27.53 -8.12 -26.36
C MET A 1 -26.07 -7.79 -26.67
N GLY A 2 -25.57 -6.64 -26.21
CA GLY A 2 -24.22 -6.15 -26.52
C GLY A 2 -23.17 -6.61 -25.50
N LYS A 3 -22.17 -7.35 -25.98
CA LYS A 3 -21.03 -7.88 -25.21
C LYS A 3 -20.15 -6.73 -24.72
N ASN A 4 -20.16 -6.39 -23.43
CA ASN A 4 -19.25 -5.38 -22.89
C ASN A 4 -18.00 -6.03 -22.29
N GLN A 5 -17.01 -6.17 -23.16
CA GLN A 5 -15.67 -6.63 -22.87
C GLN A 5 -15.01 -5.62 -21.93
N LYS A 6 -14.81 -6.00 -20.67
CA LYS A 6 -13.96 -5.25 -19.72
C LYS A 6 -12.55 -5.23 -20.29
N LYS A 7 -12.18 -4.09 -20.87
CA LYS A 7 -10.87 -3.81 -21.47
C LYS A 7 -9.84 -3.89 -20.35
N ILE A 8 -9.21 -5.05 -20.21
CA ILE A 8 -8.07 -5.26 -19.33
C ILE A 8 -6.95 -4.38 -19.89
N VAL A 9 -6.74 -3.25 -19.23
CA VAL A 9 -5.76 -2.23 -19.56
C VAL A 9 -4.38 -2.85 -19.69
N LYS A 10 -3.89 -2.90 -20.93
CA LYS A 10 -2.47 -3.09 -21.26
C LYS A 10 -1.72 -1.90 -20.66
N ARG A 11 -1.20 -2.05 -19.44
CA ARG A 11 -0.46 -1.01 -18.71
C ARG A 11 1.02 -1.24 -18.91
N ASP A 12 1.64 -0.33 -19.64
CA ASP A 12 3.06 -0.23 -19.96
C ASP A 12 3.97 -0.60 -18.77
N THR A 13 4.80 -1.61 -18.99
CA THR A 13 5.64 -2.28 -17.98
C THR A 13 6.90 -1.51 -17.59
N LYS A 14 7.13 -0.30 -18.13
CA LYS A 14 8.43 0.42 -17.96
C LYS A 14 8.43 1.53 -16.89
N ALA A 15 7.27 1.91 -16.33
CA ALA A 15 7.16 2.96 -15.31
C ALA A 15 6.96 2.46 -13.86
N ARG A 16 6.83 1.14 -13.64
CA ARG A 16 6.52 0.55 -12.33
C ARG A 16 7.68 0.50 -11.32
N ALA A 17 8.82 1.12 -11.61
CA ALA A 17 10.05 0.95 -10.83
C ALA A 17 10.17 1.86 -9.57
N ARG A 18 9.07 2.27 -8.92
CA ARG A 18 9.19 3.24 -7.81
C ARG A 18 8.19 3.12 -6.65
N ALA A 19 7.47 2.00 -6.54
CA ALA A 19 6.79 1.60 -5.32
C ALA A 19 7.57 0.42 -4.74
N PHE A 20 8.34 0.69 -3.69
CA PHE A 20 9.24 -0.28 -3.02
C PHE A 20 8.91 -0.30 -1.53
N ILE A 21 7.63 -0.49 -1.18
CA ILE A 21 7.28 -0.80 0.22
C ILE A 21 7.68 -2.25 0.46
N THR A 22 8.49 -2.50 1.49
CA THR A 22 8.88 -3.84 1.94
C THR A 22 8.33 -4.09 3.34
N LYS A 23 8.32 -5.34 3.78
CA LYS A 23 7.90 -5.72 5.14
C LYS A 23 8.80 -5.10 6.23
N ASP A 24 10.06 -4.83 5.89
CA ASP A 24 11.05 -4.18 6.74
C ASP A 24 10.97 -2.63 6.70
N SER A 25 10.09 -2.07 5.87
CA SER A 25 9.89 -0.61 5.83
C SER A 25 9.28 -0.14 7.15
N LEU A 26 9.82 0.94 7.72
CA LEU A 26 9.22 1.60 8.88
C LEU A 26 7.85 2.13 8.50
N ILE A 27 6.88 1.99 9.41
CA ILE A 27 5.49 2.36 9.15
C ILE A 27 5.39 3.86 8.90
N ALA A 28 6.05 4.69 9.72
CA ALA A 28 6.07 6.14 9.55
C ALA A 28 6.59 6.55 8.17
N GLU A 29 7.79 6.09 7.80
CA GLU A 29 8.41 6.37 6.49
C GLU A 29 7.53 5.95 5.30
N ALA A 30 6.90 4.78 5.41
CA ALA A 30 6.02 4.26 4.36
C ALA A 30 4.78 5.15 4.18
N VAL A 31 4.17 5.62 5.28
CA VAL A 31 3.00 6.50 5.22
C VAL A 31 3.37 7.93 4.83
N GLU A 32 4.47 8.47 5.34
CA GLU A 32 4.97 9.79 4.94
C GLU A 32 5.22 9.86 3.43
N LYS A 33 5.77 8.78 2.86
CA LYS A 33 6.05 8.67 1.43
C LYS A 33 4.81 8.35 0.59
N TYR A 34 3.86 7.60 1.15
CA TYR A 34 2.68 7.11 0.45
C TYR A 34 1.43 7.27 1.34
N PRO A 35 0.93 8.49 1.54
CA PRO A 35 -0.18 8.75 2.46
C PRO A 35 -1.45 7.96 2.10
N GLU A 36 -1.61 7.54 0.84
CA GLU A 36 -2.70 6.69 0.38
C GLU A 36 -2.77 5.31 1.05
N ILE A 37 -1.67 4.82 1.63
CA ILE A 37 -1.64 3.50 2.28
C ILE A 37 -2.12 3.55 3.73
N ALA A 38 -2.16 4.73 4.34
CA ALA A 38 -2.59 4.93 5.73
C ALA A 38 -3.95 4.27 6.05
N PRO A 39 -5.05 4.49 5.29
CA PRO A 39 -6.31 3.84 5.58
C PRO A 39 -6.22 2.30 5.53
N ALA A 40 -5.48 1.75 4.56
CA ALA A 40 -5.32 0.30 4.44
C ALA A 40 -4.53 -0.30 5.62
N LEU A 41 -3.57 0.44 6.19
CA LEU A 41 -2.83 0.03 7.39
C LEU A 41 -3.69 0.09 8.64
N LEU A 42 -4.52 1.13 8.78
CA LEU A 42 -5.50 1.24 9.88
C LEU A 42 -6.49 0.07 9.87
N GLU A 43 -7.02 -0.28 8.69
CA GLU A 43 -7.90 -1.44 8.52
C GLU A 43 -7.21 -2.77 8.82
N ALA A 44 -5.88 -2.84 8.60
CA ALA A 44 -5.05 -3.97 8.96
C ALA A 44 -4.60 -3.95 10.45
N GLY A 45 -5.23 -3.15 11.31
CA GLY A 45 -4.92 -3.13 12.74
C GLY A 45 -3.61 -2.41 13.10
N VAL A 46 -2.95 -1.77 12.14
CA VAL A 46 -1.80 -0.88 12.37
C VAL A 46 -2.33 0.52 12.66
N ALA A 47 -3.00 0.67 13.81
CA ALA A 47 -3.67 1.90 14.22
C ALA A 47 -2.69 3.06 14.52
N CYS A 48 -1.42 2.74 14.79
CA CYS A 48 -0.42 3.67 15.31
C CYS A 48 0.21 4.61 14.28
N VAL A 49 -0.37 4.78 13.08
CA VAL A 49 0.19 5.60 11.99
C VAL A 49 0.48 7.07 12.40
N GLY A 50 -0.10 7.54 13.50
CA GLY A 50 0.17 8.86 14.10
C GLY A 50 0.77 8.85 15.52
N CYS A 51 1.26 7.71 16.01
CA CYS A 51 1.88 7.58 17.34
C CYS A 51 3.41 7.49 17.22
N HIS A 52 4.15 8.05 18.19
CA HIS A 52 5.63 8.09 18.19
C HIS A 52 6.30 6.73 17.96
N ILE A 53 5.63 5.64 18.35
CA ILE A 53 6.13 4.26 18.20
C ILE A 53 6.25 3.86 16.72
N SER A 54 5.44 4.42 15.83
CA SER A 54 5.43 4.07 14.41
C SER A 54 6.72 4.42 13.67
N HIS A 55 7.54 5.34 14.21
CA HIS A 55 8.88 5.63 13.70
C HIS A 55 9.90 4.52 14.00
N PHE A 56 9.60 3.61 14.92
CA PHE A 56 10.49 2.52 15.34
C PHE A 56 9.96 1.13 14.98
N GLU A 57 8.74 1.05 14.43
CA GLU A 57 8.07 -0.21 14.12
C GLU A 57 8.04 -0.44 12.60
N THR A 58 8.49 -1.62 12.18
CA THR A 58 8.41 -2.07 10.78
C THR A 58 7.00 -2.54 10.44
N LEU A 59 6.64 -2.56 9.15
CA LEU A 59 5.36 -3.09 8.70
C LEU A 59 5.14 -4.54 9.15
N GLU A 60 6.17 -5.38 9.10
CA GLU A 60 6.08 -6.77 9.57
C GLU A 60 5.76 -6.84 11.05
N GLN A 61 6.47 -6.07 11.89
CA GLN A 61 6.25 -6.06 13.33
C GLN A 61 4.88 -5.51 13.69
N GLY A 62 4.45 -4.43 13.05
CA GLY A 62 3.13 -3.85 13.32
C GLY A 62 1.99 -4.78 12.89
N LEU A 63 2.10 -5.35 11.69
CA LEU A 63 1.09 -6.29 11.16
C LEU A 63 1.06 -7.61 11.93
N SER A 64 2.21 -8.14 12.34
CA SER A 64 2.26 -9.41 13.07
C SER A 64 1.91 -9.23 14.55
N GLY A 65 2.39 -8.15 15.19
CA GLY A 65 2.21 -7.88 16.61
C GLY A 65 0.83 -7.37 16.98
N HIS A 66 0.29 -6.40 16.23
CA HIS A 66 -1.04 -5.83 16.50
C HIS A 66 -2.13 -6.47 15.63
N GLY A 67 -1.83 -6.68 14.35
CA GLY A 67 -2.78 -7.27 13.39
C GLY A 67 -2.91 -8.80 13.47
N GLY A 68 -2.04 -9.48 14.21
CA GLY A 68 -2.04 -10.95 14.34
C GLY A 68 -1.80 -11.69 13.02
N TYR A 69 -1.15 -11.04 12.05
CA TYR A 69 -0.93 -11.61 10.73
C TYR A 69 0.28 -12.54 10.71
N SER A 70 0.14 -13.69 10.03
CA SER A 70 1.27 -14.55 9.68
C SER A 70 2.14 -13.90 8.61
N GLU A 71 3.40 -14.33 8.47
CA GLU A 71 4.34 -13.84 7.44
C GLU A 71 3.75 -13.86 6.01
N LYS A 72 2.96 -14.89 5.70
CA LYS A 72 2.27 -15.01 4.40
C LYS A 72 1.23 -13.90 4.21
N GLN A 73 0.50 -13.55 5.26
CA GLN A 73 -0.48 -12.46 5.24
C GLN A 73 0.22 -11.10 5.16
N VAL A 74 1.29 -10.89 5.91
CA VAL A 74 2.13 -9.68 5.81
C VAL A 74 2.60 -9.48 4.37
N SER A 75 3.16 -10.51 3.73
CA SER A 75 3.59 -10.44 2.33
C SER A 75 2.44 -10.07 1.37
N LYS A 76 1.23 -10.59 1.62
CA LYS A 76 0.03 -10.27 0.84
C LYS A 76 -0.40 -8.81 1.02
N ILE A 77 -0.37 -8.31 2.25
CA ILE A 77 -0.71 -6.92 2.57
C ILE A 77 0.31 -5.99 1.92
N VAL A 78 1.61 -6.21 2.09
CA VAL A 78 2.66 -5.39 1.46
C VAL A 78 2.50 -5.33 -0.06
N LYS A 79 2.15 -6.46 -0.72
CA LYS A 79 1.85 -6.47 -2.16
C LYS A 79 0.64 -5.59 -2.50
N MET A 80 -0.43 -5.67 -1.71
CA MET A 80 -1.62 -4.84 -1.86
C MET A 80 -1.30 -3.35 -1.69
N LEU A 81 -0.48 -2.98 -0.69
CA LEU A 81 -0.06 -1.58 -0.50
C LEU A 81 0.71 -1.06 -1.72
N ASN A 82 1.66 -1.84 -2.24
CA ASN A 82 2.38 -1.46 -3.45
C ASN A 82 1.44 -1.34 -4.66
N GLU A 83 0.40 -2.17 -4.77
CA GLU A 83 -0.61 -2.03 -5.82
C GLU A 83 -1.43 -0.74 -5.67
N LEU A 84 -1.86 -0.40 -4.46
CA LEU A 84 -2.55 0.86 -4.15
C LEU A 84 -1.72 2.07 -4.59
N VAL A 85 -0.43 2.10 -4.21
CA VAL A 85 0.50 3.17 -4.63
C VAL A 85 0.59 3.30 -6.15
N LEU A 86 0.66 2.17 -6.86
CA LEU A 86 0.70 2.17 -8.32
C LEU A 86 -0.61 2.67 -8.94
N LEU A 87 -1.75 2.42 -8.31
CA LEU A 87 -3.07 2.87 -8.76
C LEU A 87 -3.25 4.38 -8.53
N GLU A 88 -2.88 4.90 -7.37
CA GLU A 88 -3.00 6.32 -7.04
C GLU A 88 -2.09 7.20 -7.89
N ARG A 89 -0.85 6.77 -8.15
CA ARG A 89 0.06 7.46 -9.09
C ARG A 89 -0.49 7.52 -10.53
N GLY A 90 -1.37 6.60 -10.90
CA GLY A 90 -2.08 6.63 -12.18
C GLY A 90 -3.29 7.58 -12.21
N LYS A 91 -3.85 7.95 -11.06
CA LYS A 91 -5.03 8.83 -10.95
C LYS A 91 -4.67 10.33 -10.93
N GLY A 92 -3.44 10.68 -10.53
CA GLY A 92 -2.94 12.07 -10.53
C GLY A 92 -2.86 12.74 -11.91
N ALA A 93 -3.05 12.00 -13.01
CA ALA A 93 -3.11 12.56 -14.36
C ALA A 93 -4.46 13.22 -14.73
N LYS A 94 -5.47 13.19 -13.85
CA LYS A 94 -6.75 13.89 -14.04
C LYS A 94 -7.27 14.52 -12.74
N VAL A 95 -6.66 15.62 -12.32
CA VAL A 95 -7.38 16.61 -11.51
C VAL A 95 -7.31 17.93 -12.28
N ASN A 96 -8.39 18.18 -13.02
CA ASN A 96 -8.72 19.47 -13.60
C ASN A 96 -10.11 19.79 -13.06
N LYS A 97 -10.18 20.68 -12.08
CA LYS A 97 -11.39 21.47 -11.84
C LYS A 97 -10.98 22.83 -11.31
#